data_AF-A0A922Y2T2-F1
#
_entry.id   AF-A0A922Y2T2-F1
#
_cell.length_a   1.000
_cell.length_b   1.000
_cell.length_c   1.000
_cell.angle_alpha   90.00
_cell.angle_beta   90.00
_cell.angle_gamma   90.00
#
_symmetry.space_group_name_H-M   'P 1'
#
loop_
_entity.id
_entity.type
_entity.pdbx_description
1 polymer ?
#
loop_
_entity_poly.entity_id
_entity_poly.type
_entity_poly.pdbx_seq_one_letter_code
_entity_poly.pdbx_strand_id
1 'polypeptide(L)' 'MVRLSFGFADQSGAGDYEIVRIMPTRASGEREYRVRGTDGHERAIGHDQIVSDGPQSVRSPVG' A
#
# COMPACT_ATOMS: atom_id res chain seq x y z
N MET A 1 -3.17 -9.18 -1.47
CA MET A 1 -2.84 -8.61 -0.15
C MET A 1 -1.45 -8.02 -0.22
N VAL A 2 -1.16 -7.00 0.59
CA VAL A 2 0.15 -6.37 0.73
C VAL A 2 0.55 -6.33 2.18
N ARG A 3 1.84 -6.49 2.45
CA ARG A 3 2.41 -6.33 3.77
C ARG A 3 2.99 -4.93 3.91
N LEU A 4 2.80 -4.31 5.07
CA LEU A 4 3.32 -2.97 5.33
C LEU A 4 4.60 -3.01 6.19
N SER A 5 5.50 -2.06 5.90
CA SER A 5 6.84 -1.96 6.50
C SER A 5 6.82 -1.46 7.94
N PHE A 6 5.83 -0.61 8.23
CA PHE A 6 5.65 0.03 9.51
C PHE A 6 4.16 0.29 9.73
N GLY A 7 3.81 0.38 11.00
CA GLY A 7 2.43 0.57 11.41
C GLY A 7 1.86 1.94 11.15
N PHE A 8 0.57 2.05 11.39
CA PHE A 8 -0.13 3.33 11.41
C PHE A 8 -0.04 3.94 12.81
N ALA A 9 -0.33 5.24 12.92
CA ALA A 9 -0.39 5.91 14.23
C ALA A 9 -1.35 5.23 15.23
N ASP A 10 -2.33 4.49 14.73
CA ASP A 10 -3.39 3.82 15.48
C ASP A 10 -3.14 2.30 15.72
N GLN A 11 -2.13 1.70 15.07
CA GLN A 11 -1.86 0.26 15.22
C GLN A 11 -0.43 -0.09 14.86
N SER A 12 0.14 -1.11 15.51
CA SER A 12 1.38 -1.78 15.07
C SER A 12 1.15 -2.50 13.73
N GLY A 13 1.00 -1.73 12.67
CA GLY A 13 0.53 -2.13 11.34
C GLY A 13 1.57 -2.84 10.48
N ALA A 14 2.36 -3.71 11.08
CA ALA A 14 2.92 -4.83 10.35
C ALA A 14 1.83 -5.91 10.24
N GLY A 15 1.34 -6.16 9.03
CA GLY A 15 0.26 -7.13 8.80
C GLY A 15 -0.17 -7.17 7.35
N ASP A 16 -1.13 -8.05 7.06
CA ASP A 16 -1.71 -8.20 5.73
C ASP A 16 -2.87 -7.22 5.53
N TYR A 17 -2.81 -6.49 4.43
CA TYR A 17 -3.84 -5.54 4.04
C TYR A 17 -4.30 -5.78 2.60
N GLU A 18 -5.56 -5.47 2.31
CA GLU A 18 -6.10 -5.52 0.95
C GLU A 18 -6.08 -4.13 0.32
N ILE A 19 -5.55 -3.99 -0.89
CA ILE A 19 -5.68 -2.74 -1.65
C ILE A 19 -7.13 -2.66 -2.16
N VAL A 20 -7.91 -1.78 -1.57
CA VAL A 20 -9.31 -1.54 -1.98
C VAL A 20 -9.42 -0.48 -3.06
N ARG A 21 -8.43 0.43 -3.17
CA ARG A 21 -8.44 1.47 -4.20
C ARG A 21 -7.04 1.97 -4.53
N ILE A 22 -6.75 2.17 -5.81
CA ILE A 22 -5.56 2.89 -6.27
C ILE A 22 -5.93 4.36 -6.45
N MET A 23 -5.19 5.27 -5.85
CA MET A 23 -5.40 6.71 -6.03
C MET A 23 -4.71 7.21 -7.30
N PRO A 24 -5.22 8.29 -7.92
CA PRO A 24 -4.48 8.98 -8.97
C PRO A 24 -3.13 9.41 -8.41
N THR A 25 -2.08 9.30 -9.23
CA THR A 25 -0.75 9.78 -8.88
C THR A 25 -0.82 11.28 -8.59
N ARG A 26 -0.26 11.71 -7.45
CA ARG A 26 -0.14 13.15 -7.16
C ARG A 26 0.78 13.81 -8.18
N ALA A 27 0.76 15.15 -8.20
CA ALA A 27 1.67 15.94 -9.03
C ALA A 27 3.16 15.60 -8.79
N SER A 28 3.50 15.08 -7.61
CA SER A 28 4.84 14.55 -7.26
C SER A 28 5.21 13.24 -7.98
N GLY A 29 4.28 12.59 -8.68
CA GLY A 29 4.46 11.26 -9.29
C GLY A 29 4.28 10.09 -8.32
N GLU A 30 4.11 10.36 -7.02
CA GLU A 30 3.93 9.34 -6.00
C GLU A 30 2.55 8.67 -6.13
N ARG A 31 2.54 7.33 -6.05
CA ARG A 31 1.31 6.54 -6.07
C ARG A 31 0.82 6.32 -4.63
N GLU A 32 -0.41 6.77 -4.38
CA GLU A 32 -1.13 6.51 -3.13
C GLU A 32 -2.11 5.34 -3.33
N TYR A 33 -2.37 4.59 -2.27
CA TYR A 33 -3.29 3.46 -2.24
C TYR A 33 -4.18 3.57 -1.02
N ARG A 34 -5.47 3.21 -1.13
CA ARG A 34 -6.27 2.84 0.03
C ARG A 34 -6.17 1.35 0.26
N VAL A 35 -5.86 0.99 1.48
CA VAL A 35 -5.86 -0.37 1.97
C VAL A 35 -6.89 -0.59 3.06
N ARG A 36 -7.41 -1.81 3.18
CA ARG A 36 -8.32 -2.23 4.23
C ARG A 36 -7.67 -3.34 5.05
N GLY A 37 -7.62 -3.15 6.37
CA GLY A 37 -7.11 -4.15 7.30
C GLY A 37 -8.17 -5.19 7.66
N THR A 38 -7.76 -6.23 8.40
CA THR A 38 -8.65 -7.24 8.97
C THR A 38 -9.63 -6.68 10.02
N ASP A 39 -9.29 -5.52 10.57
CA ASP A 39 -10.14 -4.68 11.42
C ASP A 39 -11.27 -3.99 10.64
N GLY A 40 -11.26 -4.08 9.31
CA GLY A 40 -12.27 -3.50 8.44
C GLY A 40 -12.08 -2.02 8.15
N HIS A 41 -11.05 -1.37 8.72
CA HIS A 41 -10.78 0.05 8.55
C HIS A 41 -9.96 0.33 7.29
N GLU A 42 -10.34 1.40 6.57
CA GLU A 42 -9.63 1.87 5.38
C GLU A 42 -8.57 2.92 5.74
N ARG A 43 -7.38 2.77 5.17
CA ARG A 43 -6.23 3.65 5.43
C ARG A 43 -5.52 4.00 4.13
N ALA A 44 -5.04 5.24 4.01
CA ALA A 44 -4.25 5.67 2.87
C ALA A 44 -2.76 5.38 3.14
N ILE A 45 -2.09 4.76 2.17
CA ILE A 45 -0.66 4.48 2.20
C ILE A 45 0.02 4.97 0.92
N GLY A 46 1.29 5.30 1.03
CA GLY A 46 2.17 5.50 -0.12
C GLY A 46 2.79 4.17 -0.57
N HIS A 47 3.30 4.14 -1.79
CA HIS A 47 4.00 2.98 -2.34
C HIS A 47 5.17 2.50 -1.47
N ASP A 48 5.93 3.44 -0.89
CA ASP A 48 7.11 3.17 -0.04
C ASP A 48 6.78 2.38 1.23
N GLN A 49 5.51 2.41 1.67
CA GLN A 49 5.07 1.71 2.87
C GLN A 49 4.81 0.22 2.64
N ILE A 50 4.89 -0.27 1.40
CA ILE A 50 4.59 -1.66 1.03
C ILE A 50 5.88 -2.50 1.06
N VAL A 51 6.01 -3.40 2.04
CA VAL A 51 7.01 -4.48 1.99
C VAL A 51 6.44 -5.55 1.08
N SER A 52 7.05 -5.72 -0.08
CA SER A 52 6.64 -6.74 -1.03
C SER A 52 6.78 -8.14 -0.42
N ASP A 53 5.67 -8.83 -0.19
CA ASP A 53 5.61 -10.28 0.01
C ASP A 53 4.65 -10.84 -1.07
N GLY A 54 5.18 -11.12 -2.27
CA GLY A 54 4.43 -11.70 -3.41
C GLY A 54 4.46 -10.88 -4.71
N PRO A 55 4.49 -11.53 -5.89
CA PRO A 55 5.23 -11.07 -7.07
C PRO A 55 4.43 -10.11 -7.95
N GLN A 56 4.24 -8.87 -7.50
CA GLN A 56 3.97 -7.76 -8.41
C GLN A 56 4.82 -6.56 -7.99
N SER A 57 6.13 -6.78 -8.06
CA SER A 57 6.97 -5.77 -8.69
C SER A 57 6.34 -5.51 -10.05
N VAL A 58 5.49 -4.48 -10.10
CA VAL A 58 4.99 -3.92 -11.34
C VAL A 58 6.24 -3.47 -12.10
N ARG A 59 6.78 -4.39 -12.89
CA ARG A 59 7.67 -4.08 -14.01
C ARG A 59 6.93 -3.02 -14.80
N SER A 60 7.25 -1.76 -14.57
CA SER A 60 7.17 -0.77 -15.62
C SER A 60 8.03 -1.35 -16.75
N PRO A 61 7.45 -1.74 -17.90
CA PRO A 61 8.29 -2.01 -19.05
C PRO A 61 8.88 -0.64 -19.42
N VAL A 62 10.15 -0.44 -19.08
CA VAL A 62 10.93 0.62 -19.70
C VAL A 62 11.05 0.22 -21.17
N GLY A 63 10.46 1.04 -22.04
CA GLY A 63 10.65 0.96 -23.49
C GLY A 63 11.90 1.72 -23.91
#